data_AF-A0A7W7WR68-F1
#
_entry.id   AF-A0A7W7WR68-F1
#
_cell.length_a   1.000
_cell.length_b   1.000
_cell.length_c   1.000
_cell.angle_alpha   90.00
_cell.angle_beta   90.00
_cell.angle_gamma   90.00
#
_symmetry.space_group_name_H-M   'P 1'
#
loop_
_entity.id
_entity.type
_entity.pdbx_description
1 polymer ?
#
loop_
_entity_poly.entity_id
_entity_poly.type
_entity_poly.pdbx_seq_one_letter_code
_entity_poly.pdbx_strand_id
1 'polypeptide(L)'
;MTSEMRTMSPATSRTSVGWLVSVGVAALAVAAVTIVAQSTGRFHWWAGFILLPGALIAATGGPLLTRGGGGRSFTGYLVVWVGGHVFAVGAILMFGAMGRCWPLMIVLPTLAVAGTYLWRPVHPLARALHRTIACLALAGAAVGGTLQLLVADVVDFGQTAWWGGFMMLAGVIMLLNGLELLRHRIDYRVSALTLIAGPAVISFLLGLQFLRGWPY
;
A
#
# COMPACT_ATOMS: atom_id res chain seq x y z
N MET A 1 9.01 -17.38 54.08
CA MET A 1 8.15 -17.73 52.92
C MET A 1 7.22 -16.56 52.64
N THR A 2 7.68 -15.58 51.89
CA THR A 2 6.86 -14.46 51.41
C THR A 2 6.63 -14.66 49.93
N SER A 3 5.38 -14.98 49.60
CA SER A 3 4.88 -15.12 48.23
C SER A 3 5.00 -13.78 47.51
N GLU A 4 5.95 -13.67 46.58
CA GLU A 4 5.98 -12.58 45.61
C GLU A 4 4.80 -12.77 44.65
N MET A 5 3.68 -12.15 45.00
CA MET A 5 2.54 -11.98 44.11
C MET A 5 2.97 -11.03 42.99
N ARG A 6 3.51 -11.61 41.92
CA ARG A 6 3.94 -10.95 40.69
C ARG A 6 2.73 -10.28 40.06
N THR A 7 2.52 -9.01 40.37
CA THR A 7 1.54 -8.16 39.70
C THR A 7 1.93 -8.06 38.23
N MET A 8 1.23 -8.80 37.35
CA MET A 8 1.38 -8.65 35.91
C MET A 8 1.09 -7.20 35.56
N SER A 9 2.11 -6.47 35.13
CA SER A 9 1.97 -5.09 34.68
C SER A 9 0.92 -5.03 33.54
N PRO A 10 -0.08 -4.15 33.62
CA PRO A 10 -1.16 -4.04 32.63
C PRO A 10 -0.70 -3.60 31.22
N ALA A 11 0.59 -3.30 31.05
CA ALA A 11 1.22 -3.01 29.76
C ALA A 11 1.62 -4.28 28.99
N THR A 12 1.94 -5.37 29.69
CA THR A 12 2.38 -6.64 29.08
C THR A 12 1.19 -7.35 28.42
N SER A 13 0.02 -7.33 29.06
CA SER A 13 -1.21 -7.97 28.54
C SER A 13 -1.70 -7.34 27.25
N ARG A 14 -1.74 -6.00 27.16
CA ARG A 14 -2.18 -5.28 25.94
C ARG A 14 -1.27 -5.53 24.73
N THR A 15 0.03 -5.67 24.97
CA THR A 15 1.00 -5.96 23.91
C THR A 15 0.79 -7.37 23.35
N SER A 16 0.63 -8.36 24.24
CA SER A 16 0.42 -9.76 23.84
C SER A 16 -0.90 -9.95 23.10
N VAL A 17 -1.97 -9.27 23.53
CA VAL A 17 -3.26 -9.28 22.83
C VAL A 17 -3.14 -8.69 21.43
N GLY A 18 -2.44 -7.57 21.24
CA GLY A 18 -2.22 -6.98 19.92
C GLY A 18 -1.48 -7.92 18.96
N TRP A 19 -0.45 -8.62 19.45
CA TRP A 19 0.27 -9.63 18.67
C TRP A 19 -0.61 -10.83 18.30
N LEU A 20 -1.36 -11.38 19.26
CA LEU A 20 -2.26 -12.50 19.03
C LEU A 20 -3.35 -12.16 18.00
N VAL A 21 -3.92 -10.97 18.09
CA VAL A 21 -4.91 -10.50 17.11
C VAL A 21 -4.28 -10.38 15.72
N SER A 22 -3.11 -9.75 15.60
CA SER A 22 -2.45 -9.59 14.29
C SER A 22 -2.03 -10.91 13.65
N VAL A 23 -1.51 -11.85 14.44
CA VAL A 23 -1.19 -13.20 13.96
C VAL A 23 -2.46 -13.98 13.61
N GLY A 24 -3.52 -13.86 14.42
CA GLY A 24 -4.81 -14.49 14.14
C GLY A 24 -5.42 -14.01 12.83
N VAL A 25 -5.41 -12.69 12.58
CA VAL A 25 -5.87 -12.11 11.31
C VAL A 25 -5.02 -12.60 10.14
N ALA A 26 -3.69 -12.64 10.28
CA ALA A 26 -2.81 -13.14 9.24
C ALA A 26 -3.05 -14.63 8.93
N ALA A 27 -3.21 -15.46 9.96
CA ALA A 27 -3.52 -16.88 9.81
C ALA A 27 -4.87 -17.09 9.11
N LEU A 28 -5.90 -16.34 9.50
CA LEU A 28 -7.22 -16.38 8.85
C LEU A 28 -7.14 -15.96 7.38
N ALA A 29 -6.38 -14.91 7.06
CA ALA A 29 -6.21 -14.45 5.69
C ALA A 29 -5.52 -15.51 4.82
N VAL A 30 -4.45 -16.13 5.31
CA VAL A 30 -3.75 -17.23 4.63
C VAL A 30 -4.69 -18.43 4.43
N ALA A 31 -5.43 -18.81 5.47
CA ALA A 31 -6.38 -19.92 5.41
C ALA A 31 -7.47 -19.65 4.37
N ALA A 32 -8.05 -18.44 4.36
CA ALA A 32 -9.06 -18.05 3.39
C ALA A 32 -8.54 -18.14 1.94
N VAL A 33 -7.38 -17.55 1.65
CA VAL A 33 -6.77 -17.62 0.31
C VAL A 33 -6.52 -19.07 -0.10
N THR A 34 -5.99 -19.89 0.82
CA THR A 34 -5.68 -21.28 0.55
C THR A 34 -6.94 -22.11 0.29
N ILE A 35 -7.99 -21.96 1.09
CA ILE A 35 -9.28 -22.65 0.93
C ILE A 35 -9.94 -22.25 -0.39
N VAL A 36 -9.94 -20.97 -0.74
CA VAL A 36 -10.52 -20.48 -2.00
C VAL A 36 -9.71 -20.99 -3.20
N ALA A 37 -8.37 -20.99 -3.12
CA ALA A 37 -7.53 -21.54 -4.18
C ALA A 37 -7.72 -23.06 -4.38
N GLN A 38 -7.86 -23.81 -3.29
CA GLN A 38 -8.14 -25.25 -3.35
C GLN A 38 -9.54 -25.55 -3.89
N SER A 39 -10.57 -24.86 -3.40
CA SER A 39 -11.96 -25.07 -3.85
C SER A 39 -12.19 -24.69 -5.32
N THR A 40 -11.38 -23.78 -5.87
CA THR A 40 -11.43 -23.41 -7.29
C THR A 40 -10.50 -24.25 -8.18
N GLY A 41 -9.79 -25.22 -7.62
CA GLY A 41 -8.84 -26.08 -8.36
C GLY A 41 -7.62 -25.34 -8.89
N ARG A 42 -7.32 -24.14 -8.37
CA ARG A 42 -6.23 -23.27 -8.85
C ARG A 42 -5.04 -23.22 -7.90
N PHE A 43 -4.91 -24.18 -6.98
CA PHE A 43 -3.92 -24.13 -5.91
C PHE A 43 -2.49 -24.37 -6.40
N HIS A 44 -1.62 -23.36 -6.21
CA HIS A 44 -0.18 -23.46 -6.48
C HIS A 44 0.61 -23.43 -5.17
N TRP A 45 0.91 -24.59 -4.62
CA TRP A 45 1.55 -24.74 -3.29
C TRP A 45 2.80 -23.87 -3.09
N TRP A 46 3.61 -23.69 -4.13
CA TRP A 46 4.85 -22.92 -4.09
C TRP A 46 4.60 -21.43 -3.79
N ALA A 47 3.41 -20.91 -4.09
CA ALA A 47 3.05 -19.53 -3.76
C ALA A 47 3.00 -19.30 -2.23
N GLY A 48 2.91 -20.38 -1.44
CA GLY A 48 3.07 -20.36 0.01
C GLY A 48 4.38 -19.72 0.49
N PHE A 49 5.47 -19.85 -0.29
CA PHE A 49 6.77 -19.23 0.02
C PHE A 49 6.76 -17.70 -0.06
N ILE A 50 5.72 -17.10 -0.64
CA ILE A 50 5.55 -15.65 -0.75
C ILE A 50 4.38 -15.21 0.14
N LEU A 51 3.27 -15.95 0.10
CA LEU A 51 2.05 -15.69 0.86
C LEU A 51 2.32 -15.67 2.38
N LEU A 52 2.99 -16.70 2.92
CA LEU A 52 3.23 -16.83 4.36
C LEU A 52 4.17 -15.74 4.90
N PRO A 53 5.36 -15.48 4.29
CA PRO A 53 6.20 -14.36 4.73
C PRO A 53 5.49 -13.02 4.65
N GLY A 54 4.71 -12.76 3.58
CA GLY A 54 3.92 -11.52 3.46
C GLY A 54 2.93 -11.34 4.61
N ALA A 55 2.19 -12.40 4.95
CA ALA A 55 1.25 -12.40 6.06
C ALA A 55 1.94 -12.15 7.42
N LEU A 56 3.10 -12.77 7.64
CA LEU A 56 3.88 -12.59 8.86
C LEU A 56 4.46 -11.17 8.98
N ILE A 57 5.01 -10.63 7.89
CA ILE A 57 5.46 -9.23 7.84
C ILE A 57 4.31 -8.30 8.18
N ALA A 58 3.13 -8.50 7.58
CA ALA A 58 1.95 -7.69 7.87
C ALA A 58 1.54 -7.80 9.35
N ALA A 59 1.57 -9.01 9.91
CA ALA A 59 1.25 -9.24 11.33
C ALA A 59 2.19 -8.49 12.28
N THR A 60 3.47 -8.33 11.93
CA THR A 60 4.42 -7.57 12.76
C THR A 60 4.09 -6.08 12.85
N GLY A 61 3.34 -5.52 11.89
CA GLY A 61 2.96 -4.12 11.86
C GLY A 61 1.79 -3.76 12.78
N GLY A 62 0.88 -4.71 13.08
CA GLY A 62 -0.30 -4.43 13.91
C GLY A 62 -0.02 -4.03 15.37
N PRO A 63 0.93 -4.67 16.07
CA PRO A 63 1.38 -4.24 17.39
C PRO A 63 2.05 -2.86 17.38
N LEU A 64 2.64 -2.45 16.25
CA LEU A 64 3.26 -1.12 16.08
C LEU A 64 2.21 -0.02 15.83
N LEU A 65 1.09 -0.38 15.17
CA LEU A 65 -0.07 0.51 14.98
C LEU A 65 -0.82 0.80 16.28
N THR A 66 -0.96 -0.19 17.15
CA THR A 66 -1.72 -0.09 18.42
C THR A 66 -0.97 0.62 19.54
N ARG A 67 0.35 0.79 19.42
CA ARG A 67 1.19 1.57 20.34
C ARG A 67 1.14 3.04 19.94
N GLY A 68 0.05 3.72 20.32
CA GLY A 68 -0.38 5.04 19.87
C GLY A 68 0.54 6.24 20.16
N GLY A 69 1.72 6.29 19.54
CA GLY A 69 2.58 7.48 19.58
C GLY A 69 3.44 7.65 18.31
N GLY A 70 3.27 8.79 17.64
CA GLY A 70 4.20 9.34 16.65
C GLY A 70 4.73 8.35 15.60
N GLY A 71 6.02 8.48 15.25
CA GLY A 71 6.67 7.76 14.14
C GLY A 71 6.58 6.23 14.19
N ARG A 72 6.32 5.59 15.34
CA ARG A 72 6.15 4.14 15.44
C ARG A 72 4.86 3.65 14.80
N SER A 73 3.78 4.44 14.89
CA SER A 73 2.53 4.14 14.18
C SER A 73 2.72 4.21 12.66
N PHE A 74 3.55 5.14 12.18
CA PHE A 74 3.92 5.23 10.77
C PHE A 74 4.78 4.04 10.32
N THR A 75 5.78 3.63 11.11
CA THR A 75 6.54 2.40 10.82
C THR A 75 5.63 1.18 10.78
N GLY A 76 4.71 1.04 11.74
CA GLY A 76 3.71 -0.02 11.75
C GLY A 76 2.85 -0.02 10.49
N TYR A 77 2.39 1.16 10.06
CA TYR A 77 1.64 1.33 8.82
C TYR A 77 2.42 0.86 7.59
N LEU A 78 3.68 1.29 7.45
CA LEU A 78 4.54 0.86 6.35
C LEU A 78 4.74 -0.65 6.34
N VAL A 79 5.01 -1.25 7.51
CA VAL A 79 5.23 -2.69 7.64
C VAL A 79 3.97 -3.49 7.29
N VAL A 80 2.79 -3.05 7.76
CA VAL A 80 1.51 -3.67 7.37
C VAL A 80 1.33 -3.62 5.86
N TRP A 81 1.58 -2.47 5.23
CA TRP A 81 1.39 -2.33 3.79
C TRP A 81 2.40 -3.11 2.96
N VAL A 82 3.67 -3.11 3.32
CA VAL A 82 4.69 -3.93 2.64
C VAL A 82 4.33 -5.40 2.75
N GLY A 83 4.00 -5.89 3.96
CA GLY A 83 3.58 -7.27 4.15
C GLY A 83 2.30 -7.60 3.38
N GLY A 84 1.31 -6.70 3.41
CA GLY A 84 0.05 -6.84 2.68
C GLY A 84 0.24 -6.90 1.16
N HIS A 85 1.20 -6.17 0.60
CA HIS A 85 1.57 -6.27 -0.81
C HIS A 85 2.18 -7.62 -1.16
N VAL A 86 3.16 -8.07 -0.38
CA VAL A 86 3.79 -9.37 -0.57
C VAL A 86 2.75 -10.48 -0.44
N PHE A 87 1.84 -10.36 0.52
CA PHE A 87 0.70 -11.27 0.69
C PHE A 87 -0.22 -11.27 -0.54
N ALA A 88 -0.59 -10.10 -1.05
CA ALA A 88 -1.44 -10.00 -2.24
C ALA A 88 -0.77 -10.60 -3.49
N VAL A 89 0.53 -10.38 -3.68
CA VAL A 89 1.33 -11.05 -4.73
C VAL A 89 1.26 -12.56 -4.54
N GLY A 90 1.54 -13.04 -3.33
CA GLY A 90 1.44 -14.46 -2.98
C GLY A 90 0.06 -15.05 -3.29
N ALA A 91 -1.02 -14.30 -3.01
CA ALA A 91 -2.37 -14.73 -3.31
C ALA A 91 -2.61 -14.80 -4.83
N ILE A 92 -2.23 -13.78 -5.59
CA ILE A 92 -2.37 -13.78 -7.05
C ILE A 92 -1.60 -14.94 -7.69
N LEU A 93 -0.39 -15.22 -7.19
CA LEU A 93 0.42 -16.36 -7.63
C LEU A 93 -0.22 -17.69 -7.23
N MET A 94 -0.81 -17.76 -6.02
CA MET A 94 -1.54 -18.93 -5.56
C MET A 94 -2.66 -19.29 -6.52
N PHE A 95 -3.35 -18.30 -7.10
CA PHE A 95 -4.42 -18.49 -8.10
C PHE A 95 -3.93 -18.63 -9.56
N GLY A 96 -2.62 -18.53 -9.81
CA GLY A 96 -2.07 -18.48 -11.17
C GLY A 96 -2.59 -17.28 -11.98
N ALA A 97 -2.98 -16.19 -11.32
CA ALA A 97 -3.73 -15.09 -11.93
C ALA A 97 -2.86 -13.87 -12.29
N MET A 98 -1.52 -14.00 -12.29
CA MET A 98 -0.62 -12.85 -12.45
C MET A 98 -0.84 -12.09 -13.76
N GLY A 99 -1.12 -12.80 -14.86
CA GLY A 99 -1.43 -12.16 -16.15
C GLY A 99 -2.71 -11.33 -16.15
N ARG A 100 -3.68 -11.64 -15.27
CA ARG A 100 -4.98 -10.93 -15.20
C ARG A 100 -5.09 -9.94 -14.05
N CYS A 101 -4.35 -10.17 -12.97
CA CYS A 101 -4.44 -9.39 -11.74
C CYS A 101 -3.23 -8.49 -11.51
N TRP A 102 -2.32 -8.36 -12.47
CA TRP A 102 -1.22 -7.40 -12.40
C TRP A 102 -1.68 -5.95 -12.12
N PRO A 103 -2.88 -5.46 -12.54
CA PRO A 103 -3.32 -4.11 -12.19
C PRO A 103 -3.49 -3.90 -10.68
N LEU A 104 -3.72 -4.97 -9.90
CA LEU A 104 -3.74 -4.88 -8.43
C LEU A 104 -2.40 -4.45 -7.84
N MET A 105 -1.29 -4.64 -8.56
CA MET A 105 0.03 -4.12 -8.19
C MET A 105 0.13 -2.61 -8.32
N ILE A 106 -0.84 -1.95 -8.97
CA ILE A 106 -0.98 -0.50 -9.02
C ILE A 106 -2.03 -0.04 -8.00
N VAL A 107 -3.15 -0.76 -7.89
CA VAL A 107 -4.24 -0.40 -6.96
C VAL A 107 -3.80 -0.49 -5.50
N LEU A 108 -3.12 -1.56 -5.10
CA LEU A 108 -2.78 -1.76 -3.70
C LEU A 108 -1.78 -0.71 -3.16
N PRO A 109 -0.70 -0.33 -3.89
CA PRO A 109 0.22 0.66 -3.36
C PRO A 109 -0.40 2.05 -3.35
N THR A 110 -1.27 2.32 -4.32
CA THR A 110 -1.98 3.60 -4.38
C THR A 110 -3.01 3.71 -3.27
N LEU A 111 -3.77 2.66 -2.95
CA LEU A 111 -4.63 2.66 -1.75
C LEU A 111 -3.83 2.80 -0.45
N ALA A 112 -2.62 2.23 -0.39
CA ALA A 112 -1.69 2.44 0.71
C ALA A 112 -1.27 3.89 0.88
N VAL A 113 -1.06 4.60 -0.23
CA VAL A 113 -0.74 6.03 -0.17
C VAL A 113 -1.99 6.86 0.14
N ALA A 114 -3.18 6.44 -0.32
CA ALA A 114 -4.45 7.10 -0.01
C ALA A 114 -4.79 7.09 1.48
N GLY A 115 -4.42 6.02 2.20
CA GLY A 115 -4.60 5.95 3.66
C GLY A 115 -3.85 7.05 4.44
N THR A 116 -2.90 7.75 3.82
CA THR A 116 -2.28 8.96 4.42
C THR A 116 -3.27 10.11 4.64
N TYR A 117 -4.47 10.06 4.04
CA TYR A 117 -5.58 11.00 4.33
C TYR A 117 -6.01 10.97 5.80
N LEU A 118 -5.84 9.82 6.47
CA LEU A 118 -6.15 9.66 7.88
C LEU A 118 -5.14 10.37 8.78
N TRP A 119 -3.97 10.77 8.27
CA TRP A 119 -3.03 11.57 9.03
C TRP A 119 -3.49 13.02 9.08
N ARG A 120 -3.57 13.54 10.30
CA ARG A 120 -3.96 14.92 10.59
C ARG A 120 -2.74 15.69 11.09
N PRO A 121 -1.76 16.02 10.23
CA PRO A 121 -0.65 16.85 10.65
C PRO A 121 -1.17 18.21 11.13
N VAL A 122 -0.52 18.73 12.18
CA VAL A 122 -0.87 20.01 12.80
C VAL A 122 -0.65 21.16 11.83
N HIS A 123 0.41 21.08 11.01
CA HIS A 123 0.75 22.10 10.02
C HIS A 123 -0.22 22.09 8.82
N PRO A 124 -0.84 23.22 8.44
CA PRO A 124 -1.86 23.28 7.39
C PRO A 124 -1.32 22.88 6.01
N LEU A 125 -0.07 23.24 5.70
CA LEU A 125 0.56 22.93 4.42
C LEU A 125 0.88 21.44 4.26
N ALA A 126 1.29 20.79 5.34
CA ALA A 126 1.47 19.34 5.37
C ALA A 126 0.14 18.62 5.15
N ARG A 127 -0.93 19.14 5.74
CA ARG A 127 -2.27 18.59 5.56
C ARG A 127 -2.74 18.72 4.11
N ALA A 128 -2.50 19.87 3.48
CA ALA A 128 -2.78 20.07 2.07
C ALA A 128 -2.00 19.06 1.21
N LEU A 129 -0.69 18.87 1.47
CA LEU A 129 0.14 17.89 0.79
C LEU A 129 -0.40 16.46 0.92
N HIS A 130 -0.69 16.01 2.14
CA HIS A 130 -1.22 14.66 2.38
C HIS A 130 -2.57 14.45 1.68
N ARG A 131 -3.43 15.47 1.64
CA ARG A 131 -4.69 15.41 0.88
C ARG A 131 -4.44 15.31 -0.61
N THR A 132 -3.54 16.12 -1.17
CA THR A 132 -3.20 16.06 -2.60
C THR A 132 -2.62 14.70 -2.97
N ILE A 133 -1.66 14.19 -2.20
CA ILE A 133 -1.06 12.88 -2.40
C ILE A 133 -2.13 11.79 -2.30
N ALA A 134 -3.01 11.86 -1.31
CA ALA A 134 -4.09 10.89 -1.16
C ALA A 134 -5.11 10.95 -2.30
N CYS A 135 -5.46 12.15 -2.80
CA CYS A 135 -6.33 12.30 -3.97
C CYS A 135 -5.68 11.73 -5.24
N LEU A 136 -4.39 12.00 -5.46
CA LEU A 136 -3.63 11.42 -6.58
C LEU A 136 -3.53 9.89 -6.45
N ALA A 137 -3.37 9.40 -5.23
CA ALA A 137 -3.35 7.98 -4.93
C ALA A 137 -4.73 7.32 -5.16
N LEU A 138 -5.83 7.98 -4.81
CA LEU A 138 -7.18 7.52 -5.18
C LEU A 138 -7.36 7.49 -6.70
N ALA A 139 -6.82 8.49 -7.40
CA ALA A 139 -6.83 8.50 -8.86
C ALA A 139 -6.00 7.34 -9.44
N GLY A 140 -4.84 7.04 -8.86
CA GLY A 140 -4.04 5.86 -9.20
C GLY A 140 -4.74 4.52 -8.91
N ALA A 141 -5.53 4.45 -7.85
CA ALA A 141 -6.37 3.29 -7.55
C ALA A 141 -7.50 3.14 -8.58
N ALA A 142 -8.12 4.26 -8.98
CA ALA A 142 -9.09 4.26 -10.07
C ALA A 142 -8.45 3.82 -11.40
N VAL A 143 -7.25 4.30 -11.72
CA VAL A 143 -6.45 3.85 -12.88
C VAL A 143 -6.27 2.34 -12.88
N GLY A 144 -5.76 1.77 -11.78
CA GLY A 144 -5.56 0.33 -11.68
C GLY A 144 -6.88 -0.46 -11.75
N GLY A 145 -7.97 0.09 -11.20
CA GLY A 145 -9.32 -0.49 -11.33
C GLY A 145 -9.81 -0.50 -12.77
N THR A 146 -9.61 0.59 -13.52
CA THR A 146 -9.97 0.66 -14.94
C THR A 146 -9.14 -0.29 -15.78
N LEU A 147 -7.83 -0.40 -15.51
CA LEU A 147 -6.97 -1.41 -16.14
C LEU A 147 -7.45 -2.84 -15.82
N GLN A 148 -7.93 -3.08 -14.60
CA GLN A 148 -8.51 -4.37 -14.23
C GLN A 148 -9.79 -4.69 -15.02
N LEU A 149 -10.65 -3.69 -15.26
CA LEU A 149 -11.85 -3.84 -16.10
C LEU A 149 -11.49 -4.12 -17.57
N LEU A 150 -10.46 -3.46 -18.08
CA LEU A 150 -9.92 -3.70 -19.43
C LEU A 150 -9.36 -5.12 -19.56
N VAL A 151 -8.52 -5.55 -18.62
CA VAL A 151 -7.92 -6.90 -18.62
C VAL A 151 -8.98 -8.00 -18.42
N ALA A 152 -10.07 -7.69 -17.74
CA ALA A 152 -11.21 -8.58 -17.58
C ALA A 152 -12.18 -8.56 -18.79
N ASP A 153 -11.89 -7.77 -19.82
CA ASP A 153 -12.70 -7.60 -21.03
C ASP A 153 -14.14 -7.15 -20.74
N VAL A 154 -14.31 -6.39 -19.65
CA VAL A 154 -15.63 -5.90 -19.18
C VAL A 154 -15.99 -4.57 -19.84
N VAL A 155 -14.99 -3.76 -20.19
CA VAL A 155 -15.16 -2.43 -20.80
C VAL A 155 -14.08 -2.20 -21.85
N ASP A 156 -14.48 -1.78 -23.05
CA ASP A 156 -13.57 -1.28 -24.09
C ASP A 156 -13.52 0.26 -24.04
N PHE A 157 -12.33 0.81 -23.78
CA PHE A 157 -12.11 2.26 -23.67
C PHE A 157 -11.55 2.90 -24.96
N GLY A 158 -11.47 2.18 -26.08
CA GLY A 158 -10.98 2.72 -27.35
C GLY A 158 -9.54 3.21 -27.27
N GLN A 159 -9.21 4.35 -27.91
CA GLN A 159 -7.84 4.87 -27.92
C GLN A 159 -7.38 5.34 -26.54
N THR A 160 -6.43 4.62 -25.96
CA THR A 160 -5.86 4.84 -24.63
C THR A 160 -4.77 5.92 -24.57
N ALA A 161 -4.64 6.78 -25.59
CA ALA A 161 -3.58 7.80 -25.64
C ALA A 161 -3.68 8.86 -24.53
N TRP A 162 -4.89 9.17 -24.05
CA TRP A 162 -5.11 10.15 -22.97
C TRP A 162 -4.51 9.72 -21.62
N TRP A 163 -4.29 8.41 -21.42
CA TRP A 163 -3.70 7.85 -20.21
C TRP A 163 -2.28 8.35 -19.97
N GLY A 164 -1.48 8.45 -21.04
CA GLY A 164 -0.12 8.94 -20.92
C GLY A 164 -0.06 10.41 -20.50
N GLY A 165 -0.95 11.24 -21.06
CA GLY A 165 -1.11 12.64 -20.66
C GLY A 165 -1.55 12.78 -19.19
N PHE A 166 -2.47 11.93 -18.73
CA PHE A 166 -2.91 11.90 -17.33
C PHE A 166 -1.76 11.54 -16.37
N MET A 167 -0.97 10.51 -16.67
CA MET A 167 0.18 10.10 -15.83
C MET A 167 1.27 11.18 -15.77
N MET A 168 1.52 11.87 -16.89
CA MET A 168 2.45 13.00 -16.94
C MET A 168 1.95 14.17 -16.08
N LEU A 169 0.67 14.55 -16.22
CA LEU A 169 0.07 15.63 -15.43
C LEU A 169 0.10 15.31 -13.93
N ALA A 170 -0.21 14.07 -13.54
CA ALA A 170 -0.10 13.61 -12.16
C ALA A 170 1.34 13.76 -11.62
N GLY A 171 2.34 13.34 -12.39
CA GLY A 171 3.76 13.50 -12.03
C GLY A 171 4.15 14.97 -11.83
N VAL A 172 3.73 15.86 -12.74
CA VAL A 172 3.97 17.30 -12.62
C VAL A 172 3.32 17.89 -11.36
N ILE A 173 2.05 17.55 -11.09
CA ILE A 173 1.33 18.04 -9.91
C ILE A 173 2.04 17.59 -8.63
N MET A 174 2.50 16.33 -8.55
CA MET A 174 3.27 15.82 -7.41
C MET A 174 4.55 16.62 -7.18
N LEU A 175 5.31 16.86 -8.25
CA LEU A 175 6.57 17.61 -8.19
C LEU A 175 6.36 19.06 -7.78
N LEU A 176 5.37 19.75 -8.34
CA LEU A 176 5.04 21.13 -7.97
C LEU A 176 4.63 21.24 -6.50
N ASN A 177 3.84 20.30 -5.99
CA ASN A 177 3.46 20.26 -4.57
C ASN A 177 4.68 20.00 -3.66
N GLY A 178 5.61 19.13 -4.07
CA GLY A 178 6.85 18.90 -3.35
C GLY A 178 7.77 20.12 -3.33
N LEU A 179 7.89 20.82 -4.46
CA LEU A 179 8.68 22.06 -4.58
C LEU A 179 8.09 23.21 -3.76
N GLU A 180 6.75 23.32 -3.72
CA GLU A 180 6.09 24.30 -2.85
C GLU A 180 6.45 24.05 -1.38
N LEU A 181 6.59 22.80 -0.97
CA LEU A 181 7.02 22.46 0.40
C LEU A 181 8.41 22.99 0.76
N LEU A 182 9.33 23.08 -0.21
CA LEU A 182 10.67 23.62 0.01
C LEU A 182 10.65 25.12 0.33
N ARG A 183 9.64 25.85 -0.14
CA ARG A 183 9.48 27.29 0.10
C ARG A 183 9.09 27.60 1.54
N HIS A 184 8.68 26.60 2.32
CA HIS A 184 8.26 26.76 3.71
C HIS A 184 9.25 26.17 4.72
N ARG A 185 9.33 26.76 5.91
CA ARG A 185 10.19 26.28 7.02
C ARG A 185 9.51 25.13 7.77
N ILE A 186 9.49 23.95 7.16
CA ILE A 186 8.98 22.70 7.75
C ILE A 186 10.16 21.75 8.00
N ASP A 187 10.23 21.16 9.20
CA ASP A 187 11.40 20.38 9.66
C ASP A 187 11.73 19.16 8.79
N TYR A 188 10.76 18.62 8.05
CA TYR A 188 10.90 17.43 7.21
C TYR A 188 10.77 17.70 5.70
N ARG A 189 10.88 18.97 5.27
CA ARG A 189 10.66 19.39 3.88
C ARG A 189 11.50 18.64 2.83
N VAL A 190 12.76 18.35 3.14
CA VAL A 190 13.67 17.66 2.22
C VAL A 190 13.28 16.18 2.12
N SER A 191 12.94 15.54 3.24
CA SER A 191 12.51 14.15 3.29
C SER A 191 11.16 13.92 2.60
N ALA A 192 10.23 14.89 2.70
CA ALA A 192 8.97 14.84 1.98
C ALA A 192 9.17 15.01 0.48
N LEU A 193 10.05 15.92 0.05
CA LEU A 193 10.37 16.10 -1.37
C LEU A 193 11.02 14.83 -1.96
N THR A 194 12.03 14.27 -1.31
CA THR A 194 12.72 13.08 -1.82
C THR A 194 11.77 11.88 -1.94
N LEU A 195 10.81 11.75 -1.01
CA LEU A 195 9.79 10.71 -1.06
C LEU A 195 8.80 10.88 -2.22
N ILE A 196 8.49 12.13 -2.62
CA ILE A 196 7.52 12.44 -3.68
C ILE A 196 8.18 12.51 -5.07
N ALA A 197 9.44 12.93 -5.14
CA ALA A 197 10.16 13.12 -6.39
C ALA A 197 10.29 11.82 -7.19
N GLY A 198 10.60 10.70 -6.52
CA GLY A 198 10.70 9.38 -7.16
C GLY A 198 9.40 8.98 -7.88
N PRO A 199 8.26 8.86 -7.17
CA PRO A 199 6.96 8.58 -7.76
C PRO A 199 6.55 9.58 -8.85
N ALA A 200 6.84 10.87 -8.66
CA ALA A 200 6.52 11.92 -9.63
C ALA A 200 7.27 11.72 -10.97
N VAL A 201 8.58 11.46 -10.89
CA VAL A 201 9.43 11.19 -12.06
C VAL A 201 9.00 9.89 -12.74
N ILE A 202 8.76 8.83 -11.98
CA ILE A 202 8.33 7.53 -12.52
C ILE A 202 6.98 7.67 -13.25
N SER A 203 5.99 8.34 -12.64
CA SER A 203 4.69 8.59 -13.27
C SER A 203 4.82 9.39 -14.56
N PHE A 204 5.69 10.42 -14.57
CA PHE A 204 5.94 11.22 -15.76
C PHE A 204 6.60 10.41 -16.88
N LEU A 205 7.63 9.62 -16.56
CA LEU A 205 8.33 8.78 -17.54
C LEU A 205 7.43 7.67 -18.07
N LEU A 206 6.61 7.04 -17.23
CA LEU A 206 5.62 6.04 -17.63
C LEU A 206 4.58 6.65 -18.58
N GLY A 207 4.08 7.85 -18.28
CA GLY A 207 3.14 8.55 -19.16
C GLY A 207 3.77 8.90 -20.51
N LEU A 208 5.01 9.38 -20.51
CA LEU A 208 5.77 9.66 -21.73
C LEU A 208 6.01 8.38 -22.55
N GLN A 209 6.30 7.27 -21.88
CA GLN A 209 6.47 5.95 -22.50
C GLN A 209 5.17 5.47 -23.14
N PHE A 210 4.04 5.65 -22.47
CA PHE A 210 2.70 5.31 -22.98
C PHE A 210 2.35 6.09 -24.25
N LEU A 211 2.66 7.40 -24.28
CA LEU A 211 2.44 8.25 -25.46
C LEU A 211 3.35 7.90 -26.64
N ARG A 212 4.50 7.27 -26.38
CA ARG A 212 5.45 6.85 -27.42
C ARG A 212 5.12 5.50 -28.05
N GLY A 213 4.10 4.80 -27.57
CA GLY A 213 3.52 3.63 -28.23
C GLY A 213 4.42 2.40 -28.28
N TRP A 214 5.12 2.07 -27.19
CA TRP A 214 5.92 0.84 -27.15
C TRP A 214 5.03 -0.41 -27.22
N PRO A 215 5.50 -1.49 -27.88
CA PRO A 215 4.72 -2.72 -28.04
C PRO A 215 4.61 -3.45 -26.71
N TYR A 216 3.39 -3.82 -26.33
CA TYR A 216 3.09 -4.85 -25.34
C TYR A 216 2.95 -6.19 -26.05
#